data_AF-A0A670Z6J2-F1
#
_entry.id   AF-A0A670Z6J2-F1
#
_cell.length_a   1.000
_cell.length_b   1.000
_cell.length_c   1.000
_cell.angle_alpha   90.00
_cell.angle_beta   90.00
_cell.angle_gamma   90.00
#
_symmetry.space_group_name_H-M   'P 1'
#
loop_
_entity.id
_entity.type
_entity.pdbx_description
1 polymer ?
#
loop_
_entity_poly.entity_id
_entity_poly.type
_entity_poly.pdbx_seq_one_letter_code
_entity_poly.pdbx_strand_id
1 'polypeptide(L)'
;MSEYADTSLPPEDRVRGLIHMGSSVEVNEDVPPRRYYRSGVEIIRMATIYSEEGNIERAFILYNKYITLFLEKLPKHREYKTAIIPEKRETVKKLKEVAFPKAEELKKELLAKYNKEYAEYNIQKKKREEAFARTLALQQQLEEERQRVARMKQQQAEQEQFHAFEDMIRRQELEKERLRVVQQFGTATVGPPEAWWPGNKHWGQREPLASPDEGPPCSPPASTS
;
A
#
# COMPACT_ATOMS: atom_id res chain seq x y z
N MET A 1 -7.77 8.10 -21.08
CA MET A 1 -8.86 7.73 -20.14
C MET A 1 -9.69 8.97 -19.93
N SER A 2 -11.03 8.86 -19.94
CA SER A 2 -11.88 10.04 -19.78
C SER A 2 -11.78 10.59 -18.35
N GLU A 3 -11.52 11.89 -18.21
CA GLU A 3 -11.23 12.54 -16.92
C GLU A 3 -12.35 12.34 -15.87
N TYR A 4 -13.61 12.21 -16.31
CA TYR A 4 -14.76 11.98 -15.43
C TYR A 4 -14.86 10.56 -14.85
N ALA A 5 -14.04 9.60 -15.30
CA ALA A 5 -14.04 8.22 -14.81
C ALA A 5 -13.16 8.03 -13.56
N ASP A 6 -12.34 9.02 -13.21
CA ASP A 6 -11.44 8.94 -12.06
C ASP A 6 -12.20 9.19 -10.75
N THR A 7 -12.32 8.16 -9.92
CA THR A 7 -13.01 8.22 -8.62
C THR A 7 -12.24 9.00 -7.55
N SER A 8 -10.97 9.31 -7.80
CA SER A 8 -10.14 10.12 -6.89
C SER A 8 -10.42 11.62 -7.01
N LEU A 9 -11.11 12.04 -8.07
CA LEU A 9 -11.47 13.43 -8.31
C LEU A 9 -12.75 13.82 -7.57
N PRO A 10 -12.87 15.10 -7.17
CA PRO A 10 -14.11 15.65 -6.63
C PRO A 10 -15.30 15.41 -7.59
N PRO A 11 -16.49 15.10 -7.07
CA PRO A 11 -17.70 14.86 -7.88
C PRO A 11 -18.02 15.99 -8.87
N GLU A 12 -17.82 17.23 -8.45
CA GLU A 12 -18.07 18.44 -9.24
C GLU A 12 -17.16 18.53 -10.47
N ASP A 13 -15.90 18.14 -10.31
CA ASP A 13 -14.91 18.16 -11.38
C ASP A 13 -15.23 17.09 -12.44
N ARG A 14 -15.66 15.90 -11.99
CA ARG A 14 -16.12 14.84 -12.89
C ARG A 14 -17.36 15.27 -13.69
N VAL A 15 -18.33 15.91 -13.03
CA VAL A 15 -19.51 16.47 -13.74
C VAL A 15 -19.09 17.59 -14.69
N ARG A 16 -18.13 18.45 -14.32
CA ARG A 16 -17.60 19.49 -15.21
C ARG A 16 -16.95 18.91 -16.45
N GLY A 17 -16.22 17.80 -16.30
CA GLY A 17 -15.67 17.03 -17.43
C GLY A 17 -16.75 16.56 -18.41
N LEU A 18 -17.88 16.06 -17.90
CA LEU A 18 -19.02 15.68 -18.74
C LEU A 18 -19.65 16.88 -19.47
N ILE A 19 -19.80 18.02 -18.78
CA ILE A 19 -20.31 19.27 -19.39
C ILE A 19 -19.37 19.72 -20.52
N HIS A 20 -18.06 19.67 -20.29
CA HIS A 20 -17.07 20.04 -21.29
C HIS A 20 -17.14 19.15 -22.54
N MET A 21 -17.32 17.83 -22.37
CA MET A 21 -17.52 16.94 -23.51
C MET A 21 -18.84 17.20 -24.24
N GLY A 22 -19.90 17.53 -23.51
CA GLY A 22 -21.18 17.92 -24.11
C GLY A 22 -21.07 19.22 -24.91
N SER A 23 -20.32 20.20 -24.43
CA SER A 23 -20.16 21.49 -25.09
C SER A 23 -19.16 21.49 -26.25
N SER A 24 -18.38 20.41 -26.40
CA SER A 24 -17.47 20.17 -27.53
C SER A 24 -18.24 19.79 -28.81
N VAL A 25 -19.03 20.74 -29.30
CA VAL A 25 -19.77 20.64 -30.56
C VAL A 25 -19.48 21.85 -31.43
N GLU A 26 -19.09 21.58 -32.67
CA GLU A 26 -18.76 22.59 -33.66
C GLU A 26 -19.79 22.60 -34.78
N VAL A 27 -20.04 23.79 -35.31
CA VAL A 27 -20.99 24.04 -36.39
C VAL A 27 -20.20 24.48 -37.61
N ASN A 28 -20.26 23.68 -38.67
CA ASN A 28 -19.71 24.03 -39.97
C ASN A 28 -20.62 25.04 -40.68
N GLU A 29 -20.04 26.16 -41.13
CA GLU A 29 -20.71 27.27 -41.82
C GLU A 29 -21.17 26.94 -43.25
N ASP A 30 -20.59 25.93 -43.89
CA ASP A 30 -20.97 25.48 -45.24
C ASP A 30 -22.20 24.56 -45.22
N VAL A 31 -22.61 24.13 -44.03
CA VAL A 31 -23.75 23.23 -43.85
C VAL A 31 -24.99 24.04 -43.45
N PRO A 32 -26.09 23.99 -44.23
CA PRO A 32 -27.28 24.79 -43.92
C PRO A 32 -27.80 24.55 -42.49
N PRO A 33 -28.16 25.60 -41.72
CA PRO A 33 -28.61 25.47 -40.33
C PRO A 33 -29.74 24.45 -40.12
N ARG A 34 -30.67 24.36 -41.08
CA ARG A 34 -31.78 23.40 -41.04
C ARG A 34 -31.34 21.94 -40.96
N ARG A 35 -30.15 21.58 -41.48
CA ARG A 35 -29.63 20.20 -41.38
C ARG A 35 -29.36 19.81 -39.92
N TYR A 36 -28.84 20.74 -39.11
CA TYR A 36 -28.58 20.51 -37.70
C TYR A 36 -29.87 20.24 -36.91
N TYR A 37 -30.98 20.89 -37.27
CA TYR A 37 -32.29 20.60 -36.67
C TYR A 37 -32.74 19.16 -36.90
N ARG A 38 -32.47 18.58 -38.09
CA ARG A 38 -32.77 17.18 -38.36
C ARG A 38 -31.85 16.24 -37.58
N SER A 39 -30.54 16.52 -37.58
CA SER A 39 -29.59 15.73 -36.78
C SER A 39 -29.86 15.82 -35.27
N GLY A 40 -30.37 16.96 -34.80
CA GLY A 40 -30.73 17.18 -33.40
C GLY A 40 -31.82 16.23 -32.91
N VAL A 41 -32.74 15.78 -33.78
CA VAL A 41 -33.76 14.79 -33.44
C VAL A 41 -33.12 13.49 -32.97
N GLU A 42 -32.04 13.06 -33.62
CA GLU A 42 -31.33 11.85 -33.23
C GLU A 42 -30.52 12.05 -31.94
N ILE A 43 -29.91 13.22 -31.75
CA ILE A 43 -29.17 13.54 -30.51
C ILE A 43 -30.09 13.41 -29.29
N ILE A 44 -31.28 14.03 -29.34
CA ILE A 44 -32.21 13.99 -28.20
C ILE A 44 -32.82 12.60 -28.04
N ARG A 45 -33.12 11.88 -29.13
CA ARG A 45 -33.59 10.49 -29.09
C ARG A 45 -32.58 9.60 -28.38
N MET A 46 -31.31 9.68 -28.77
CA MET A 46 -30.25 8.89 -28.16
C MET A 46 -30.01 9.28 -26.69
N ALA A 47 -30.13 10.56 -26.34
CA ALA A 47 -30.06 10.99 -24.94
C ALA A 47 -31.16 10.34 -24.09
N THR A 48 -32.37 10.24 -24.62
CA THR A 48 -33.48 9.55 -23.96
C THR A 48 -33.21 8.05 -23.81
N ILE A 49 -32.76 7.37 -24.86
CA ILE A 49 -32.43 5.93 -24.81
C ILE A 49 -31.36 5.66 -23.74
N TYR A 50 -30.26 6.41 -23.73
CA TYR A 50 -29.22 6.23 -22.71
C TYR A 50 -29.72 6.52 -21.29
N SER A 51 -30.64 7.46 -21.13
CA SER A 51 -31.26 7.75 -19.84
C SER A 51 -32.10 6.56 -19.35
N GLU A 52 -32.86 5.94 -20.25
CA GLU A 52 -33.71 4.77 -19.95
C GLU A 52 -32.88 3.50 -19.67
N GLU A 53 -31.74 3.34 -20.36
CA GLU A 53 -30.77 2.26 -20.12
C GLU A 53 -29.96 2.43 -18.82
N GLY A 54 -30.14 3.56 -18.11
CA GLY A 54 -29.38 3.89 -16.90
C GLY A 54 -27.94 4.37 -17.17
N ASN A 55 -27.59 4.63 -18.43
CA ASN A 55 -26.31 5.25 -18.79
C ASN A 55 -26.39 6.78 -18.64
N ILE A 56 -26.50 7.22 -17.39
CA ILE A 56 -26.72 8.61 -17.02
C ILE A 56 -25.60 9.56 -17.48
N GLU A 57 -24.36 9.06 -17.59
CA GLU A 57 -23.20 9.85 -18.05
C GLU A 57 -23.33 10.20 -19.54
N ARG A 58 -23.59 9.20 -20.39
CA ARG A 58 -23.78 9.43 -21.84
C ARG A 58 -25.04 10.22 -22.13
N ALA A 59 -26.12 9.94 -21.41
CA ALA A 59 -27.36 10.71 -21.52
C ALA A 59 -27.10 12.20 -21.22
N PHE A 60 -26.41 12.50 -20.12
CA PHE A 60 -26.10 13.87 -19.71
C PHE A 60 -25.21 14.58 -20.73
N ILE A 61 -24.19 13.91 -21.30
CA ILE A 61 -23.36 14.47 -22.38
C ILE A 61 -24.21 14.85 -23.59
N LEU A 62 -25.11 13.96 -24.03
CA LEU A 62 -25.94 14.21 -25.22
C LEU A 62 -26.99 15.31 -24.99
N TYR A 63 -27.59 15.39 -23.80
CA TYR A 63 -28.48 16.51 -23.47
C TYR A 63 -27.71 17.84 -23.47
N ASN A 64 -26.52 17.92 -22.86
CA ASN A 64 -25.69 19.12 -22.92
C ASN A 64 -25.28 19.46 -24.36
N LYS A 65 -24.92 18.45 -25.17
CA LYS A 65 -24.60 18.62 -26.59
C LYS A 65 -25.75 19.21 -27.39
N TYR A 66 -26.96 18.70 -27.17
CA TYR A 66 -28.18 19.22 -27.79
C TYR A 66 -28.43 20.67 -27.37
N ILE A 67 -28.34 20.97 -26.07
CA ILE A 67 -28.53 22.32 -25.51
C ILE A 67 -27.51 23.30 -26.09
N THR A 68 -26.21 22.99 -26.00
CA THR A 68 -25.12 23.86 -26.50
C THR A 68 -25.23 24.06 -28.01
N LEU A 69 -25.53 23.02 -28.78
CA LEU A 69 -25.69 23.12 -30.23
C LEU A 69 -26.75 24.17 -30.57
N PHE A 70 -27.95 24.07 -30.00
CA PHE A 70 -29.08 24.92 -30.42
C PHE A 70 -29.16 26.29 -29.73
N LEU A 71 -28.57 26.45 -28.53
CA LEU A 71 -28.60 27.73 -27.82
C LEU A 71 -27.35 28.57 -28.01
N GLU A 72 -26.19 27.93 -28.20
CA GLU A 72 -24.91 28.64 -28.19
C GLU A 72 -24.23 28.64 -29.56
N LYS A 73 -24.10 27.48 -30.19
CA LYS A 73 -23.26 27.32 -31.39
C LYS A 73 -24.01 27.65 -32.68
N LEU A 74 -25.15 27.00 -32.90
CA LEU A 74 -25.94 27.16 -34.12
C LEU A 74 -26.49 28.58 -34.34
N PRO A 75 -26.91 29.33 -33.29
CA PRO A 75 -27.33 30.72 -33.46
C PRO A 75 -26.24 31.67 -33.98
N LYS A 76 -24.96 31.29 -33.85
CA LYS A 76 -23.81 32.07 -34.35
C LYS A 76 -23.53 31.83 -35.84
N HIS A 77 -24.16 30.83 -36.46
CA HIS A 77 -23.97 30.50 -37.87
C HIS A 77 -24.41 31.67 -38.78
N ARG A 78 -23.60 31.99 -39.82
CA ARG A 78 -23.81 33.11 -40.75
C ARG A 78 -25.24 33.18 -41.31
N GLU A 79 -25.75 32.06 -41.79
CA GLU A 79 -27.09 31.95 -42.39
C GLU A 79 -28.24 31.75 -41.39
N TYR A 80 -27.99 31.71 -40.08
CA TYR A 80 -29.02 31.34 -39.10
C TYR A 80 -30.21 32.32 -39.08
N LYS A 81 -29.95 33.62 -39.27
CA LYS A 81 -30.98 34.67 -39.24
C LYS A 81 -31.84 34.70 -40.50
N THR A 82 -31.28 34.29 -41.64
CA THR A 82 -31.96 34.31 -42.95
C THR A 82 -32.61 32.96 -43.28
N ALA A 83 -32.18 31.87 -42.63
CA ALA A 83 -32.72 30.54 -42.85
C ALA A 83 -34.17 30.40 -42.38
N ILE A 84 -35.02 29.81 -43.23
CA ILE A 84 -36.39 29.41 -42.88
C ILE A 84 -36.33 27.99 -42.27
N ILE A 85 -36.65 27.90 -40.98
CA ILE A 85 -36.52 26.66 -40.20
C ILE A 85 -37.86 26.33 -39.52
N PRO A 86 -38.76 25.58 -40.18
CA PRO A 86 -40.03 25.16 -39.61
C PRO A 86 -39.90 24.40 -38.28
N GLU A 87 -38.82 23.60 -38.15
CA GLU A 87 -38.55 22.73 -37.01
C GLU A 87 -38.10 23.50 -35.75
N LYS A 88 -37.80 24.81 -35.89
CA LYS A 88 -37.27 25.65 -34.81
C LYS A 88 -38.20 25.72 -33.60
N ARG A 89 -39.51 25.88 -33.83
CA ARG A 89 -40.51 25.99 -32.77
C ARG A 89 -40.55 24.71 -31.92
N GLU A 90 -40.58 23.55 -32.57
CA GLU A 90 -40.60 22.26 -31.87
C GLU A 90 -39.29 22.01 -31.10
N THR A 91 -38.15 22.39 -31.68
CA THR A 91 -36.85 22.26 -31.04
C THR A 91 -36.75 23.11 -29.77
N VAL A 92 -37.24 24.34 -29.81
CA VAL A 92 -37.31 25.22 -28.62
C VAL A 92 -38.24 24.62 -27.55
N LYS A 93 -39.35 24.00 -27.96
CA LYS A 93 -40.24 23.27 -27.05
C LYS A 93 -39.50 22.11 -26.37
N LYS A 94 -38.82 21.26 -27.15
CA LYS A 94 -38.01 20.13 -26.63
C LYS A 94 -36.86 20.58 -25.72
N LEU A 95 -36.21 21.71 -26.02
CA LEU A 95 -35.18 22.28 -25.15
C LEU A 95 -35.75 22.57 -23.75
N LYS A 96 -36.88 23.28 -23.70
CA LYS A 96 -37.50 23.73 -22.44
C LYS A 96 -38.18 22.61 -21.66
N GLU A 97 -38.91 21.74 -22.34
CA GLU A 97 -39.77 20.74 -21.68
C GLU A 97 -39.03 19.42 -21.42
N VAL A 98 -37.97 19.12 -22.18
CA VAL A 98 -37.27 17.83 -22.10
C VAL A 98 -35.80 18.01 -21.75
N ALA A 99 -35.03 18.69 -22.60
CA ALA A 99 -33.57 18.68 -22.48
C ALA A 99 -33.08 19.35 -21.19
N PHE A 100 -33.59 20.54 -20.83
CA PHE A 100 -33.21 21.22 -19.60
C PHE A 100 -33.62 20.45 -18.34
N PRO A 101 -34.90 20.05 -18.16
CA PRO A 101 -35.31 19.26 -17.00
C PRO A 101 -34.51 17.96 -16.86
N LYS A 102 -34.31 17.22 -17.97
CA LYS A 102 -33.56 15.96 -17.94
C LYS A 102 -32.07 16.18 -17.64
N ALA A 103 -31.45 17.21 -18.18
CA ALA A 103 -30.07 17.53 -17.83
C ALA A 103 -29.93 17.90 -16.34
N GLU A 104 -30.88 18.63 -15.76
CA GLU A 104 -30.85 18.96 -14.34
C GLU A 104 -31.06 17.73 -13.44
N GLU A 105 -32.02 16.86 -13.78
CA GLU A 105 -32.27 15.58 -13.11
C GLU A 105 -31.00 14.71 -13.12
N LEU A 106 -30.43 14.47 -14.31
CA LEU A 106 -29.22 13.66 -14.47
C LEU A 106 -28.02 14.27 -13.74
N LYS A 107 -27.90 15.61 -13.68
CA LYS A 107 -26.84 16.26 -12.91
C LYS A 107 -26.95 15.91 -11.42
N LYS A 108 -28.15 15.91 -10.85
CA LYS A 108 -28.39 15.55 -9.45
C LYS A 108 -28.03 14.07 -9.21
N GLU A 109 -28.45 13.18 -10.10
CA GLU A 109 -28.12 11.75 -10.03
C GLU A 109 -26.61 11.49 -10.13
N LEU A 110 -25.93 12.13 -11.09
CA LEU A 110 -24.48 12.03 -11.26
C LEU A 110 -23.73 12.52 -10.02
N LEU A 111 -24.14 13.66 -9.45
CA LEU A 111 -23.54 14.15 -8.20
C LEU A 111 -23.75 13.16 -7.06
N ALA A 112 -24.95 12.58 -6.93
CA ALA A 112 -25.21 11.57 -5.89
C ALA A 112 -24.32 10.33 -6.07
N LYS A 113 -24.24 9.80 -7.29
CA LYS A 113 -23.37 8.67 -7.65
C LYS A 113 -21.90 8.97 -7.32
N TYR A 114 -21.38 10.09 -7.81
CA TYR A 114 -19.97 10.44 -7.66
C TYR A 114 -19.61 10.79 -6.22
N ASN A 115 -20.50 11.42 -5.45
CA ASN A 115 -20.29 11.64 -4.01
C ASN A 115 -20.11 10.32 -3.26
N LYS A 116 -20.93 9.31 -3.58
CA LYS A 116 -20.81 7.98 -2.97
C LYS A 116 -19.46 7.34 -3.31
N GLU A 117 -19.08 7.31 -4.59
CA GLU A 117 -17.81 6.75 -5.05
C GLU A 117 -16.60 7.48 -4.43
N TYR A 118 -16.66 8.81 -4.34
CA TYR A 118 -15.60 9.63 -3.76
C TYR A 118 -15.47 9.41 -2.24
N ALA A 119 -16.59 9.26 -1.53
CA ALA A 119 -16.59 8.92 -0.11
C ALA A 119 -15.95 7.54 0.14
N GLU A 120 -16.31 6.53 -0.67
CA GLU A 120 -15.73 5.19 -0.61
C GLU A 120 -14.21 5.22 -0.88
N TYR A 121 -13.79 5.98 -1.89
CA TYR A 121 -12.37 6.20 -2.19
C TYR A 121 -11.62 6.81 -1.01
N ASN A 122 -12.17 7.85 -0.37
CA ASN A 122 -11.54 8.51 0.78
C ASN A 122 -11.43 7.60 2.00
N ILE A 123 -12.46 6.78 2.27
CA ILE A 123 -12.41 5.78 3.34
C ILE A 123 -11.29 4.77 3.06
N GLN A 124 -11.20 4.27 1.83
CA GLN A 124 -10.19 3.29 1.46
C GLN A 124 -8.77 3.87 1.50
N LYS A 125 -8.61 5.11 1.04
CA LYS A 125 -7.35 5.86 1.12
C LYS A 125 -6.90 6.00 2.58
N LYS A 126 -7.79 6.46 3.47
CA LYS A 126 -7.48 6.60 4.91
C LYS A 126 -7.12 5.26 5.55
N LYS A 127 -7.85 4.18 5.25
CA LYS A 127 -7.52 2.83 5.75
C LYS A 127 -6.12 2.37 5.33
N ARG A 128 -5.72 2.65 4.09
CA ARG A 128 -4.37 2.33 3.58
C ARG A 128 -3.30 3.13 4.29
N GLU A 129 -3.51 4.44 4.46
CA GLU A 129 -2.60 5.33 5.18
C GLU A 129 -2.42 4.89 6.65
N GLU A 130 -3.52 4.56 7.34
CA GLU A 130 -3.47 4.04 8.72
C GLU A 130 -2.77 2.68 8.81
N ALA A 131 -3.01 1.76 7.88
CA ALA A 131 -2.33 0.47 7.85
C ALA A 131 -0.83 0.61 7.62
N PHE A 132 -0.45 1.52 6.72
CA PHE A 132 0.95 1.86 6.48
C PHE A 132 1.60 2.46 7.74
N ALA A 133 0.94 3.42 8.39
CA ALA A 133 1.43 4.03 9.63
C ALA A 133 1.60 2.99 10.77
N ARG A 134 0.63 2.07 10.93
CA ARG A 134 0.72 0.98 11.92
C ARG A 134 1.90 0.05 11.64
N THR A 135 2.11 -0.31 10.38
CA THR A 135 3.23 -1.18 9.97
C THR A 135 4.57 -0.52 10.25
N LEU A 136 4.69 0.76 9.91
CA LEU A 136 5.90 1.55 10.16
C LEU A 136 6.19 1.66 11.67
N ALA A 137 5.17 1.94 12.49
CA ALA A 137 5.33 2.04 13.94
C ALA A 137 5.77 0.69 14.56
N LEU A 138 5.19 -0.43 14.10
CA LEU A 138 5.59 -1.76 14.56
C LEU A 138 7.04 -2.06 14.18
N GLN A 139 7.46 -1.69 12.97
CA GLN A 139 8.84 -1.88 12.52
C GLN A 139 9.84 -1.08 13.37
N GLN A 140 9.50 0.16 13.71
CA GLN A 140 10.31 1.00 14.61
C GLN A 140 10.43 0.37 16.00
N GLN A 141 9.32 -0.09 16.59
CA GLN A 141 9.34 -0.77 17.89
C GLN A 141 10.20 -2.05 17.88
N LEU A 142 10.09 -2.85 16.82
CA LEU A 142 10.92 -4.05 16.67
C LEU A 142 12.41 -3.72 16.54
N GLU A 143 12.75 -2.63 15.85
CA GLU A 143 14.13 -2.18 15.71
C GLU A 143 14.70 -1.63 17.02
N GLU A 144 13.92 -0.83 17.75
CA GLU A 144 14.28 -0.33 19.08
C GLU A 144 14.52 -1.47 20.08
N GLU A 145 13.62 -2.46 20.12
CA GLU A 145 13.77 -3.63 20.98
C GLU A 145 14.97 -4.49 20.57
N ARG A 146 15.22 -4.67 19.26
CA ARG A 146 16.44 -5.35 18.77
C ARG A 146 17.71 -4.63 19.23
N GLN A 147 17.76 -3.30 19.12
CA GLN A 147 18.90 -2.51 19.58
C GLN A 147 19.06 -2.59 21.10
N ARG A 148 17.96 -2.59 21.86
CA ARG A 148 17.98 -2.75 23.31
C ARG A 148 18.53 -4.12 23.72
N VAL A 149 18.04 -5.20 23.11
CA VAL A 149 18.52 -6.57 23.36
C VAL A 149 19.99 -6.72 22.97
N ALA A 150 20.41 -6.15 21.83
CA ALA A 150 21.81 -6.18 21.41
C ALA A 150 22.73 -5.49 22.44
N ARG A 151 22.34 -4.31 22.94
CA ARG A 151 23.09 -3.60 24.00
C ARG A 151 23.16 -4.41 25.29
N MET A 152 22.06 -5.02 25.73
CA MET A 152 22.05 -5.86 26.94
C MET A 152 22.97 -7.07 26.78
N LYS A 153 22.92 -7.77 25.64
CA LYS A 153 23.80 -8.90 25.36
C LYS A 153 25.27 -8.51 25.32
N GLN A 154 25.59 -7.35 24.75
CA GLN A 154 26.95 -6.83 24.73
C GLN A 154 27.47 -6.56 26.14
N GLN A 155 26.67 -5.88 26.98
CA GLN A 155 27.05 -5.60 28.37
C GLN A 155 27.25 -6.89 29.19
N GLN A 156 26.42 -7.90 28.99
CA GLN A 156 26.58 -9.22 29.63
C GLN A 156 27.88 -9.89 29.20
N ALA A 157 28.18 -9.92 27.90
CA ALA A 157 29.42 -10.48 27.39
C ALA A 157 30.66 -9.74 27.94
N GLU A 158 30.61 -8.41 28.04
CA GLU A 158 31.68 -7.60 28.63
C GLU A 158 31.88 -7.92 30.12
N GLN A 159 30.79 -8.08 30.89
CA GLN A 159 30.86 -8.49 32.30
C GLN A 159 31.41 -9.91 32.48
N GLU A 160 30.99 -10.86 31.64
CA GLU A 160 31.51 -12.24 31.66
C GLU A 160 33.00 -12.28 31.32
N GLN A 161 33.44 -11.52 30.31
CA GLN A 161 34.85 -11.37 29.98
C GLN A 161 35.65 -10.78 31.14
N PHE A 162 35.10 -9.76 31.81
CA PHE A 162 35.72 -9.15 32.97
C PHE A 162 35.86 -10.14 34.13
N HIS A 163 34.79 -10.87 34.48
CA HIS A 163 34.83 -11.89 35.54
C HIS A 163 35.80 -13.03 35.22
N ALA A 164 35.83 -13.51 33.97
CA ALA A 164 36.78 -14.53 33.54
C ALA A 164 38.24 -14.04 33.69
N PHE A 165 38.49 -12.75 33.42
CA PHE A 165 39.79 -12.13 33.62
C PHE A 165 40.17 -12.01 35.10
N GLU A 166 39.25 -11.58 35.97
CA GLU A 166 39.48 -11.52 37.42
C GLU A 166 39.82 -12.90 38.01
N ASP A 167 39.09 -13.95 37.61
CA ASP A 167 39.34 -15.31 38.06
C ASP A 167 40.70 -15.83 37.60
N MET A 168 41.14 -15.46 36.38
CA MET A 168 42.47 -15.81 35.88
C MET A 168 43.58 -15.16 36.72
N ILE A 169 43.43 -13.89 37.09
CA ILE A 169 44.38 -13.20 37.97
C ILE A 169 44.44 -13.90 39.34
N ARG A 170 43.27 -14.17 39.94
CA ARG A 170 43.18 -14.85 41.24
C ARG A 170 43.87 -16.23 41.22
N ARG A 171 43.70 -17.00 40.15
CA ARG A 171 44.40 -18.29 39.96
C ARG A 171 45.90 -18.11 39.86
N GLN A 172 46.39 -17.13 39.09
CA GLN A 172 47.82 -16.83 39.00
C GLN A 172 48.42 -16.44 40.36
N GLU A 173 47.70 -15.65 41.16
CA GLU A 173 48.15 -15.26 42.51
C GLU A 173 48.25 -16.48 43.43
N LEU A 174 47.23 -17.34 43.43
CA LEU A 174 47.24 -18.60 44.18
C LEU A 174 48.37 -19.53 43.76
N GLU A 175 48.65 -19.65 42.46
CA GLU A 175 49.78 -20.44 41.95
C GLU A 175 51.13 -19.86 42.39
N LYS A 176 51.30 -18.53 42.31
CA LYS A 176 52.51 -17.85 42.81
C LYS A 176 52.70 -18.07 44.30
N GLU A 177 51.62 -18.02 45.07
CA GLU A 177 51.65 -18.26 46.52
C GLU A 177 51.96 -19.72 46.83
N ARG A 178 51.37 -20.68 46.11
CA ARG A 178 51.74 -22.10 46.22
C ARG A 178 53.22 -22.33 45.91
N LEU A 179 53.74 -21.72 44.85
CA LEU A 179 55.16 -21.80 44.52
C LEU A 179 56.03 -21.22 45.63
N ARG A 180 55.66 -20.08 46.23
CA ARG A 180 56.36 -19.52 47.41
C ARG A 180 56.36 -20.47 48.60
N VAL A 181 55.21 -21.08 48.92
CA VAL A 181 55.09 -22.02 50.05
C VAL A 181 55.95 -23.26 49.81
N VAL A 182 55.95 -23.83 48.61
CA VAL A 182 56.84 -24.96 48.23
C VAL A 182 58.31 -24.56 48.36
N GLN A 183 58.68 -23.33 47.98
CA GLN A 183 60.04 -22.83 48.11
C GLN A 183 60.45 -22.57 49.57
N GLN A 184 59.52 -22.15 50.44
CA GLN A 184 59.75 -21.88 51.87
C GLN A 184 59.77 -23.13 52.74
N PHE A 185 58.98 -24.17 52.42
CA PHE A 185 58.88 -25.41 53.21
C PHE A 185 59.53 -26.63 52.52
N GLY A 186 60.16 -26.45 51.36
CA GLY A 186 60.81 -27.50 50.57
C GLY A 186 62.18 -27.99 51.08
N THR A 187 62.58 -27.66 52.31
CA THR A 187 63.83 -28.18 52.90
C THR A 187 63.58 -28.81 54.28
N ALA A 188 63.20 -30.10 54.28
CA ALA A 188 63.75 -31.18 55.12
C ALA A 188 62.83 -32.42 55.09
N THR A 189 63.25 -33.69 54.96
CA THR A 189 64.42 -34.43 54.46
C THR A 189 63.99 -35.93 54.40
N VAL A 190 64.76 -36.79 53.72
CA VAL A 190 64.99 -38.24 53.98
C VAL A 190 64.83 -39.12 52.72
N GLY A 191 65.90 -39.89 52.46
CA GLY A 191 66.05 -40.84 51.36
C GLY A 191 65.24 -42.16 51.50
N PRO A 192 65.52 -43.13 50.62
CA PRO A 192 64.55 -44.13 50.18
C PRO A 192 64.42 -45.34 51.11
N PRO A 193 63.23 -45.96 51.19
CA PRO A 193 63.11 -47.38 51.49
C PRO A 193 62.46 -48.18 50.36
N GLU A 194 63.02 -49.37 50.19
CA GLU A 194 62.77 -50.47 49.27
C GLU A 194 61.31 -50.83 48.94
N ALA A 195 61.20 -51.39 47.73
CA ALA A 195 60.05 -52.06 47.14
C ALA A 195 59.63 -53.32 47.90
N TRP A 196 58.34 -53.42 48.24
CA TRP A 196 57.68 -54.69 48.54
C TRP A 196 56.24 -54.66 47.98
N TRP A 197 56.04 -55.33 46.84
CA TRP A 197 54.73 -55.89 46.45
C TRP A 197 54.67 -57.32 46.99
N PRO A 198 53.51 -57.77 47.52
CA PRO A 198 52.72 -58.69 46.70
C PRO A 198 51.19 -58.62 46.90
N GLY A 199 50.45 -58.93 45.84
CA GLY A 199 49.36 -59.90 45.94
C GLY A 199 47.92 -59.39 46.16
N ASN A 200 47.27 -58.97 45.08
CA ASN A 200 45.98 -59.46 44.56
C ASN A 200 44.88 -59.91 45.56
N LYS A 201 43.68 -59.26 45.51
CA LYS A 201 42.43 -59.89 44.99
C LYS A 201 41.20 -58.96 45.04
N HIS A 202 40.53 -58.94 43.88
CA HIS A 202 39.07 -59.01 43.69
C HIS A 202 38.24 -57.76 44.06
N TRP A 203 37.73 -57.04 43.05
CA TRP A 203 36.28 -56.87 42.78
C TRP A 203 36.04 -56.75 41.29
N GLY A 204 35.35 -57.74 40.73
CA GLY A 204 34.92 -57.79 39.34
C GLY A 204 33.49 -57.27 39.16
N GLN A 205 33.30 -56.64 37.99
CA GLN A 205 32.10 -56.56 37.14
C GLN A 205 30.88 -55.78 37.69
N ARG A 206 30.22 -54.90 36.92
CA ARG A 206 29.72 -55.04 35.54
C ARG A 206 29.55 -53.70 34.81
N GLU A 207 29.80 -53.74 33.51
CA GLU A 207 29.37 -52.83 32.43
C GLU A 207 28.03 -53.35 31.81
N PRO A 208 27.45 -52.81 30.70
CA PRO A 208 27.53 -51.48 30.07
C PRO A 208 26.15 -50.98 29.50
N LEU A 209 26.20 -49.93 28.63
CA LEU A 209 25.30 -49.51 27.51
C LEU A 209 24.54 -48.19 27.78
N ALA A 210 24.48 -47.21 26.87
CA ALA A 210 24.89 -47.09 25.47
C ALA A 210 24.97 -45.59 25.06
N SER A 211 25.73 -45.29 24.01
CA SER A 211 25.58 -44.08 23.18
C SER A 211 24.43 -44.25 22.17
N PRO A 212 23.83 -43.18 21.64
CA PRO A 212 24.27 -42.60 20.35
C PRO A 212 24.26 -41.05 20.38
N ASP A 213 25.18 -40.34 19.73
CA ASP A 213 25.25 -39.99 18.30
C ASP A 213 24.09 -39.11 17.80
N GLU A 214 24.38 -37.84 17.47
CA GLU A 214 23.83 -37.07 16.34
C GLU A 214 24.47 -35.66 16.29
N GLY A 215 25.19 -35.36 15.22
CA GLY A 215 25.50 -33.97 14.79
C GLY A 215 24.30 -33.34 14.06
N PRO A 216 24.42 -32.22 13.30
CA PRO A 216 25.62 -31.44 12.93
C PRO A 216 25.47 -29.89 13.11
N PRO A 217 26.50 -29.09 12.76
CA PRO A 217 26.37 -27.64 12.57
C PRO A 217 25.95 -27.30 11.13
N CYS A 218 25.11 -26.29 10.92
CA CYS A 218 24.87 -25.73 9.58
C CYS A 218 24.76 -24.19 9.61
N SER A 219 25.62 -23.54 8.83
CA SER A 219 25.48 -22.16 8.36
C SER A 219 24.92 -22.16 6.92
N PRO A 220 24.35 -21.04 6.40
CA PRO A 220 23.58 -21.00 5.15
C PRO A 220 24.46 -20.77 3.90
N PRO A 221 23.90 -20.96 2.68
CA PRO A 221 23.80 -19.78 1.80
C PRO A 221 22.55 -19.72 0.89
N ALA A 222 22.02 -18.49 0.79
CA ALA A 222 21.64 -17.70 -0.39
C ALA A 222 20.82 -18.27 -1.58
N SER A 223 19.86 -17.41 -2.00
CA SER A 223 19.53 -17.00 -3.39
C SER A 223 18.32 -17.62 -4.13
N THR A 224 17.37 -16.70 -4.39
CA THR A 224 16.60 -16.43 -5.64
C THR A 224 15.86 -17.57 -6.38
N SER A 225 14.54 -17.38 -6.53
CA SER A 225 13.88 -16.98 -7.79
C SER A 225 12.44 -16.52 -7.54
#